data_AF-A0A1S3C7N4-F1
#
_entry.id   AF-A0A1S3C7N4-F1
#
_cell.length_a   1.000
_cell.length_b   1.000
_cell.length_c   1.000
_cell.angle_alpha   90.00
_cell.angle_beta   90.00
_cell.angle_gamma   90.00
#
_symmetry.space_group_name_H-M   'P 1'
#
loop_
_entity.id
_entity.type
_entity.pdbx_description
1 polymer ?
#
loop_
_entity_poly.entity_id
_entity_poly.type
_entity_poly.pdbx_seq_one_letter_code
_entity_poly.pdbx_strand_id
1 'polypeptide(L)'
;MSKCLLSRNNCARILLFSPPSTSPIHSPSPKAFSVAKSGKIQSLTLKKKRRLDEVCVERYQQFSRTMIQSWILQGKVLVDGKVISKAGTPVADKAKVEIIAEVPKYVCRAGLKLEAAIEQLDVDVNGKVALDAGLSTGGFTDCLLQHGASFVYGVDVGYGQVADKIRRDERVCVMERTNLRYLAGLPQKVDIVTLDLSFISILLVMPAVVNVMKETSTIVTLVKPQFECRRSQVGGGGIVRDPQVHQEVLEKIIKGVENFGFCSKGWIESPLKGAEGNTEFLVCFDRTTVSTSNQE
;
A
#
# COMPACT_ATOMS: atom_id res chain seq x y z
N MET A 1 2.39 16.67 32.38
CA MET A 1 2.89 17.71 31.46
C MET A 1 4.31 17.37 31.05
N SER A 2 4.67 17.48 29.77
CA SER A 2 6.03 17.74 29.28
C SER A 2 5.99 17.83 27.75
N LYS A 3 6.38 18.98 27.18
CA LYS A 3 6.56 19.13 25.72
C LYS A 3 8.05 19.00 25.42
N CYS A 4 8.41 18.22 24.41
CA CYS A 4 9.75 18.26 23.83
C CYS A 4 9.64 18.61 22.35
N LEU A 5 10.01 19.84 21.99
CA LEU A 5 10.19 20.25 20.59
C LEU A 5 11.62 19.86 20.19
N LEU A 6 11.80 19.17 19.06
CA LEU A 6 13.09 19.17 18.36
C LEU A 6 13.05 20.17 17.20
N SER A 7 14.07 21.01 17.15
CA SER A 7 14.16 22.13 16.21
C SER A 7 14.61 21.69 14.82
N ARG A 8 14.05 22.32 13.79
CA ARG A 8 14.66 22.36 12.46
C ARG A 8 15.63 23.54 12.39
N ASN A 9 16.91 23.28 12.16
CA ASN A 9 17.79 24.03 11.23
C ASN A 9 19.26 23.66 11.45
N ASN A 10 19.96 23.31 10.36
CA ASN A 10 21.29 23.86 10.02
C ASN A 10 21.84 23.20 8.75
N CYS A 11 22.02 23.97 7.68
CA CYS A 11 23.34 24.25 7.09
C CYS A 11 23.19 25.25 5.94
N ALA A 12 23.94 26.37 5.97
CA ALA A 12 24.04 27.28 4.83
C ALA A 12 25.30 28.18 4.89
N ARG A 13 25.85 28.42 3.69
CA ARG A 13 26.68 29.59 3.27
C ARG A 13 28.20 29.59 3.55
N ILE A 14 28.87 30.43 2.72
CA ILE A 14 30.20 31.11 2.90
C ILE A 14 31.46 30.23 2.62
N LEU A 15 32.43 30.59 1.75
CA LEU A 15 32.65 31.77 0.88
C LEU A 15 33.51 31.49 -0.41
N LEU A 16 33.56 32.53 -1.26
CA LEU A 16 34.24 32.81 -2.54
C LEU A 16 35.70 32.36 -2.78
N PHE A 17 36.09 32.27 -4.07
CA PHE A 17 37.15 33.08 -4.74
C PHE A 17 36.98 33.06 -6.28
N SER A 18 37.73 33.83 -7.09
CA SER A 18 37.37 34.12 -8.51
C SER A 18 38.54 34.41 -9.49
N PRO A 19 38.31 34.44 -10.84
CA PRO A 19 39.35 34.23 -11.86
C PRO A 19 39.47 35.32 -12.97
N PRO A 20 40.52 35.27 -13.82
CA PRO A 20 40.58 35.88 -15.17
C PRO A 20 40.06 34.88 -16.25
N SER A 21 40.20 35.00 -17.59
CA SER A 21 41.05 35.85 -18.45
C SER A 21 40.50 36.04 -19.90
N THR A 22 41.31 36.70 -20.73
CA THR A 22 41.33 36.96 -22.19
C THR A 22 41.06 35.76 -23.12
N SER A 23 40.22 35.77 -24.19
CA SER A 23 40.05 36.65 -25.39
C SER A 23 41.03 36.35 -26.57
N PRO A 24 40.76 36.63 -27.88
CA PRO A 24 39.73 37.55 -28.45
C PRO A 24 39.05 37.18 -29.82
N ILE A 25 38.11 38.04 -30.27
CA ILE A 25 37.78 38.50 -31.65
C ILE A 25 37.71 37.50 -32.83
N HIS A 26 36.52 37.40 -33.47
CA HIS A 26 36.33 37.92 -34.85
C HIS A 26 34.86 38.12 -35.26
N SER A 27 34.61 39.18 -36.04
CA SER A 27 33.43 39.37 -36.89
C SER A 27 33.88 39.71 -38.32
N PRO A 28 32.99 39.57 -39.32
CA PRO A 28 32.67 40.77 -40.10
C PRO A 28 31.19 40.88 -40.50
N SER A 29 30.80 42.09 -40.92
CA SER A 29 29.50 42.47 -41.49
C SER A 29 29.72 43.01 -42.94
N PRO A 30 28.73 43.62 -43.61
CA PRO A 30 27.36 43.19 -43.87
C PRO A 30 27.07 43.07 -45.39
N LYS A 31 25.94 42.45 -45.79
CA LYS A 31 25.26 42.76 -47.07
C LYS A 31 23.75 42.88 -46.86
N ALA A 32 23.10 43.67 -47.71
CA ALA A 32 21.85 44.35 -47.37
C ALA A 32 20.66 43.98 -48.28
N PHE A 33 19.45 44.30 -47.79
CA PHE A 33 18.16 44.34 -48.49
C PHE A 33 17.68 43.09 -49.25
N SER A 34 16.62 42.47 -48.71
CA SER A 34 15.42 42.27 -49.54
C SER A 34 14.12 42.38 -48.70
N VAL A 35 13.12 42.95 -49.36
CA VAL A 35 11.79 43.40 -48.90
C VAL A 35 11.08 42.48 -47.88
N ALA A 36 10.53 43.10 -46.82
CA ALA A 36 9.60 42.43 -45.91
C ALA A 36 8.26 42.11 -46.60
N LYS A 37 7.87 40.82 -46.64
CA LYS A 37 6.47 40.42 -46.89
C LYS A 37 5.74 40.29 -45.56
N SER A 38 4.70 41.11 -45.35
CA SER A 38 3.82 41.05 -44.19
C SER A 38 2.91 39.82 -44.22
N GLY A 39 3.50 38.64 -44.00
CA GLY A 39 2.73 37.44 -43.67
C GLY A 39 2.15 37.59 -42.26
N LYS A 40 0.85 37.33 -42.08
CA LYS A 40 0.23 37.30 -40.76
C LYS A 40 0.90 36.22 -39.90
N ILE A 41 1.80 36.62 -39.00
CA ILE A 41 2.17 35.80 -37.84
C ILE A 41 0.95 35.78 -36.92
N GLN A 42 -0.02 34.93 -37.24
CA GLN A 42 -0.90 34.40 -36.20
C GLN A 42 0.02 33.78 -35.16
N SER A 43 -0.11 34.21 -33.90
CA SER A 43 0.58 33.57 -32.80
C SER A 43 0.07 32.14 -32.67
N LEU A 44 0.74 31.21 -33.34
CA LEU A 44 0.69 29.79 -33.06
C LEU A 44 1.37 29.55 -31.71
N THR A 45 0.74 30.07 -30.67
CA THR A 45 0.95 29.63 -29.29
C THR A 45 0.64 28.15 -29.29
N LEU A 46 1.69 27.33 -29.46
CA LEU A 46 1.60 25.88 -29.53
C LEU A 46 0.84 25.41 -28.29
N LYS A 47 -0.45 25.07 -28.47
CA LYS A 47 -1.33 24.61 -27.38
C LYS A 47 -0.61 23.44 -26.72
N LYS A 48 -0.08 23.66 -25.52
CA LYS A 48 0.87 22.73 -24.90
C LYS A 48 0.11 21.44 -24.63
N LYS A 49 0.35 20.44 -25.47
CA LYS A 49 -0.32 19.15 -25.32
C LYS A 49 0.42 18.37 -24.25
N ARG A 50 -0.26 18.09 -23.16
CA ARG A 50 0.26 17.33 -22.02
C ARG A 50 -0.35 15.92 -22.04
N ARG A 51 0.27 14.97 -21.35
CA ARG A 51 -0.31 13.62 -21.25
C ARG A 51 -1.58 13.65 -20.41
N LEU A 52 -2.59 12.88 -20.81
CA LEU A 52 -3.85 12.76 -20.06
C LEU A 52 -3.60 12.36 -18.60
N ASP A 53 -2.70 11.41 -18.34
CA ASP A 53 -2.42 10.99 -16.95
C ASP A 53 -1.80 12.10 -16.08
N GLU A 54 -1.00 12.99 -16.66
CA GLU A 54 -0.44 14.16 -15.95
C GLU A 54 -1.48 15.26 -15.70
N VAL A 55 -2.35 15.51 -16.69
CA VAL A 55 -3.46 16.48 -16.54
C VAL A 55 -4.50 15.99 -15.53
N CYS A 56 -4.76 14.68 -15.49
CA CYS A 56 -5.61 14.07 -14.46
C CYS A 56 -4.98 14.20 -13.06
N VAL A 57 -3.69 13.89 -12.88
CA VAL A 57 -3.03 14.01 -11.56
C VAL A 57 -3.04 15.45 -11.04
N GLU A 58 -2.86 16.45 -11.90
CA GLU A 58 -2.89 17.87 -11.51
C GLU A 58 -4.29 18.36 -11.12
N ARG A 59 -5.35 17.84 -11.77
CA ARG A 59 -6.75 18.22 -11.53
C ARG A 59 -7.43 17.40 -10.42
N TYR A 60 -6.97 16.16 -10.19
CA TYR A 60 -7.56 15.19 -9.26
C TYR A 60 -6.48 14.67 -8.29
N GLN A 61 -5.87 15.61 -7.55
CA GLN A 61 -4.70 15.38 -6.70
C GLN A 61 -4.94 14.38 -5.54
N GLN A 62 -6.20 14.08 -5.24
CA GLN A 62 -6.61 13.04 -4.28
C GLN A 62 -6.39 11.59 -4.78
N PHE A 63 -6.12 11.39 -6.07
CA PHE A 63 -5.92 10.05 -6.66
C PHE A 63 -4.47 9.86 -7.14
N SER A 64 -3.93 8.66 -6.96
CA SER A 64 -2.57 8.35 -7.41
C SER A 64 -2.49 8.25 -8.94
N ARG A 65 -1.31 8.53 -9.51
CA ARG A 65 -1.06 8.39 -10.95
C ARG A 65 -1.42 6.99 -11.45
N THR A 66 -1.13 5.95 -10.66
CA THR A 66 -1.43 4.55 -10.98
C THR A 66 -2.94 4.28 -11.04
N MET A 67 -3.72 4.82 -10.09
CA MET A 67 -5.19 4.71 -10.09
C MET A 67 -5.80 5.41 -11.30
N ILE A 68 -5.34 6.62 -11.60
CA ILE A 68 -5.71 7.40 -12.79
C ILE A 68 -5.36 6.65 -14.08
N GLN A 69 -4.16 6.08 -14.20
CA GLN A 69 -3.75 5.28 -15.35
C GLN A 69 -4.61 4.02 -15.54
N SER A 70 -5.01 3.37 -14.44
CA SER A 70 -5.91 2.21 -14.46
C SER A 70 -7.30 2.59 -14.96
N TRP A 71 -7.89 3.68 -14.46
CA TRP A 71 -9.18 4.19 -14.93
C TRP A 71 -9.15 4.63 -16.39
N ILE A 72 -8.05 5.26 -16.84
CA ILE A 72 -7.85 5.56 -18.27
C ILE A 72 -7.89 4.25 -19.07
N LEU A 73 -7.09 3.24 -18.70
CA LEU A 73 -7.06 1.94 -19.39
C LEU A 73 -8.44 1.25 -19.43
N GLN A 74 -9.24 1.37 -18.38
CA GLN A 74 -10.61 0.86 -18.26
C GLN A 74 -11.66 1.67 -19.06
N GLY A 75 -11.26 2.75 -19.75
CA GLY A 75 -12.18 3.62 -20.49
C GLY A 75 -13.07 4.50 -19.58
N LYS A 76 -12.69 4.67 -18.31
CA LYS A 76 -13.43 5.46 -17.30
C LYS A 76 -13.01 6.94 -17.26
N VAL A 77 -12.29 7.43 -18.27
CA VAL A 77 -11.89 8.84 -18.40
C VAL A 77 -12.34 9.39 -19.75
N LEU A 78 -13.08 10.49 -19.69
CA LEU A 78 -13.61 11.23 -20.82
C LEU A 78 -12.74 12.47 -21.07
N VAL A 79 -12.48 12.78 -22.34
CA VAL A 79 -11.86 14.02 -22.80
C VAL A 79 -12.77 14.64 -23.87
N ASP A 80 -13.26 15.85 -23.62
CA ASP A 80 -14.23 16.57 -24.45
C ASP A 80 -15.43 15.67 -24.86
N GLY A 81 -15.93 14.89 -23.89
CA GLY A 81 -17.05 13.95 -24.05
C GLY A 81 -16.72 12.58 -24.66
N LYS A 82 -15.44 12.29 -24.98
CA LYS A 82 -15.01 11.03 -25.61
C LYS A 82 -14.15 10.18 -24.69
N VAL A 83 -14.43 8.88 -24.61
CA VAL A 83 -13.60 7.93 -23.86
C VAL A 83 -12.19 7.86 -24.43
N ILE A 84 -11.17 8.00 -23.58
CA ILE A 84 -9.76 7.83 -23.95
C ILE A 84 -9.16 6.69 -23.13
N SER A 85 -8.63 5.67 -23.81
CA SER A 85 -8.09 4.45 -23.19
C SER A 85 -6.56 4.45 -22.97
N LYS A 86 -5.84 5.50 -23.38
CA LYS A 86 -4.37 5.56 -23.37
C LYS A 86 -3.84 6.72 -22.53
N ALA A 87 -3.15 6.40 -21.43
CA ALA A 87 -2.60 7.36 -20.46
C ALA A 87 -1.73 8.46 -21.08
N GLY A 88 -0.87 8.10 -22.05
CA GLY A 88 0.01 9.03 -22.75
C GLY A 88 -0.66 9.85 -23.88
N THR A 89 -2.00 9.87 -23.98
CA THR A 89 -2.70 10.64 -25.02
C THR A 89 -2.44 12.14 -24.85
N PRO A 90 -1.96 12.88 -25.88
CA PRO A 90 -1.70 14.31 -25.77
C PRO A 90 -3.00 15.14 -25.80
N VAL A 91 -3.43 15.63 -24.65
CA VAL A 91 -4.60 16.50 -24.47
C VAL A 91 -4.19 17.97 -24.38
N ALA A 92 -5.03 18.89 -24.83
CA ALA A 92 -4.77 20.33 -24.70
C ALA A 92 -5.09 20.80 -23.27
N ASP A 93 -4.35 21.78 -22.74
CA ASP A 93 -4.54 22.30 -21.37
C ASP A 93 -6.00 22.72 -21.05
N LYS A 94 -6.74 23.21 -22.06
CA LYS A 94 -8.14 23.64 -21.96
C LYS A 94 -9.19 22.56 -22.22
N ALA A 95 -8.80 21.30 -22.49
CA ALA A 95 -9.77 20.22 -22.71
C ALA A 95 -10.57 19.93 -21.43
N LYS A 96 -11.86 19.64 -21.57
CA LYS A 96 -12.70 19.16 -20.47
C LYS A 96 -12.31 17.70 -20.23
N VAL A 97 -11.88 17.38 -19.01
CA VAL A 97 -11.46 16.03 -18.62
C VAL A 97 -12.32 15.62 -17.43
N GLU A 98 -12.95 14.46 -17.51
CA GLU A 98 -13.86 13.93 -16.50
C GLU A 98 -13.50 12.48 -16.20
N ILE A 99 -13.55 12.10 -14.92
CA ILE A 99 -13.36 10.73 -14.46
C ILE A 99 -14.73 10.20 -14.04
N ILE A 100 -15.20 9.14 -14.72
CA ILE A 100 -16.48 8.45 -14.48
C ILE A 100 -16.25 7.08 -13.83
N ALA A 101 -15.18 6.96 -13.05
CA ALA A 101 -14.85 5.78 -12.28
C ALA A 101 -15.42 5.89 -10.86
N GLU A 102 -15.90 4.77 -10.34
CA GLU A 102 -16.13 4.62 -8.91
C GLU A 102 -14.78 4.61 -8.18
N VAL A 103 -14.71 5.29 -7.04
CA VAL A 103 -13.53 5.32 -6.18
C VAL A 103 -13.50 4.03 -5.35
N PRO A 104 -12.45 3.18 -5.44
CA PRO A 104 -12.36 1.99 -4.60
C PRO A 104 -12.37 2.33 -3.11
N LYS A 105 -13.11 1.57 -2.30
CA LYS A 105 -13.16 1.73 -0.83
C LYS A 105 -11.75 1.68 -0.20
N TYR A 106 -10.88 0.83 -0.74
CA TYR A 106 -9.51 0.61 -0.25
C TYR A 106 -8.45 0.82 -1.33
N VAL A 107 -7.24 1.26 -0.95
CA VAL A 107 -6.10 1.49 -1.87
C VAL A 107 -5.73 0.27 -2.73
N CYS A 108 -6.02 -0.94 -2.27
CA CYS A 108 -6.02 -2.14 -3.11
C CYS A 108 -7.11 -3.13 -2.66
N ARG A 109 -7.44 -4.08 -3.53
CA ARG A 109 -8.52 -5.07 -3.31
C ARG A 109 -8.35 -5.92 -2.05
N ALA A 110 -7.14 -6.04 -1.49
CA ALA A 110 -6.88 -6.81 -0.28
C ALA A 110 -7.71 -6.32 0.93
N GLY A 111 -8.03 -5.03 1.02
CA GLY A 111 -8.86 -4.49 2.12
C GLY A 111 -10.24 -5.17 2.23
N LEU A 112 -10.81 -5.62 1.10
CA LEU A 112 -12.08 -6.37 1.04
C LEU A 112 -11.99 -7.76 1.71
N LYS A 113 -10.78 -8.32 1.85
CA LYS A 113 -10.57 -9.57 2.59
C LYS A 113 -10.68 -9.33 4.09
N LEU A 114 -9.94 -8.35 4.61
CA LEU A 114 -9.97 -8.02 6.04
C LEU A 114 -11.36 -7.49 6.47
N GLU A 115 -12.02 -6.73 5.60
CA GLU A 115 -13.42 -6.31 5.76
C GLU A 115 -14.35 -7.51 6.01
N ALA A 116 -14.31 -8.53 5.14
CA ALA A 116 -15.11 -9.74 5.33
C ALA A 116 -14.79 -10.49 6.63
N ALA A 117 -13.52 -10.48 7.09
CA ALA A 117 -13.17 -11.05 8.40
C ALA A 117 -13.74 -10.21 9.56
N ILE A 118 -13.69 -8.88 9.47
CA ILE A 118 -14.27 -7.97 10.48
C ILE A 118 -15.79 -8.20 10.59
N GLU A 119 -16.49 -8.25 9.45
CA GLU A 119 -17.95 -8.40 9.38
C GLU A 119 -18.44 -9.81 9.76
N GLN A 120 -17.71 -10.88 9.41
CA GLN A 120 -18.18 -12.27 9.57
C GLN A 120 -17.57 -13.01 10.77
N LEU A 121 -16.48 -12.50 11.36
CA LEU A 121 -15.82 -13.07 12.55
C LEU A 121 -15.85 -12.11 13.76
N ASP A 122 -16.69 -11.06 13.70
CA ASP A 122 -16.99 -10.10 14.77
C ASP A 122 -15.74 -9.46 15.41
N VAL A 123 -14.87 -8.88 14.57
CA VAL A 123 -13.56 -8.37 15.00
C VAL A 123 -13.63 -6.89 15.35
N ASP A 124 -13.61 -6.57 16.64
CA ASP A 124 -13.53 -5.19 17.13
C ASP A 124 -12.17 -4.55 16.80
N VAL A 125 -12.18 -3.63 15.83
CA VAL A 125 -11.04 -2.80 15.39
C VAL A 125 -11.10 -1.37 15.95
N ASN A 126 -12.21 -0.98 16.57
CA ASN A 126 -12.46 0.42 16.91
C ASN A 126 -11.57 0.89 18.09
N GLY A 127 -10.86 2.00 17.90
CA GLY A 127 -9.90 2.56 18.86
C GLY A 127 -8.62 1.72 19.07
N LYS A 128 -8.49 0.55 18.43
CA LYS A 128 -7.37 -0.38 18.63
C LYS A 128 -6.07 0.13 18.01
N VAL A 129 -4.94 -0.23 18.63
CA VAL A 129 -3.63 -0.15 18.00
C VAL A 129 -3.38 -1.46 17.24
N ALA A 130 -3.03 -1.37 15.96
CA ALA A 130 -2.83 -2.52 15.09
C ALA A 130 -1.37 -2.70 14.62
N LEU A 131 -1.02 -3.92 14.25
CA LEU A 131 0.12 -4.26 13.40
C LEU A 131 -0.40 -4.89 12.11
N ASP A 132 -0.13 -4.26 10.97
CA ASP A 132 -0.36 -4.83 9.64
C ASP A 132 0.93 -5.43 9.10
N ALA A 133 1.01 -6.76 9.11
CA ALA A 133 2.18 -7.53 8.73
C ALA A 133 2.02 -8.13 7.31
N GLY A 134 2.77 -7.56 6.36
CA GLY A 134 2.54 -7.74 4.92
C GLY A 134 1.89 -6.51 4.28
N LEU A 135 2.16 -5.31 4.80
CA LEU A 135 1.53 -4.04 4.42
C LEU A 135 1.40 -3.86 2.89
N SER A 136 2.45 -4.17 2.13
CA SER A 136 2.56 -4.01 0.66
C SER A 136 2.04 -2.66 0.15
N THR A 137 0.85 -2.61 -0.47
CA THR A 137 0.21 -1.38 -0.96
C THR A 137 -0.52 -0.60 0.15
N GLY A 138 -0.85 -1.26 1.25
CA GLY A 138 -1.57 -0.72 2.41
C GLY A 138 -3.05 -1.10 2.48
N GLY A 139 -3.48 -2.19 1.83
CA GLY A 139 -4.90 -2.56 1.72
C GLY A 139 -5.55 -2.96 3.05
N PHE A 140 -4.86 -3.75 3.87
CA PHE A 140 -5.32 -4.13 5.21
C PHE A 140 -5.28 -2.92 6.16
N THR A 141 -4.17 -2.17 6.19
CA THR A 141 -4.08 -0.87 6.90
C THR A 141 -5.22 0.09 6.55
N ASP A 142 -5.58 0.26 5.27
CA ASP A 142 -6.70 1.13 4.87
C ASP A 142 -8.05 0.63 5.41
N CYS A 143 -8.22 -0.70 5.50
CA CYS A 143 -9.39 -1.32 6.11
C CYS A 143 -9.43 -1.10 7.63
N LEU A 144 -8.30 -1.28 8.32
CA LEU A 144 -8.17 -1.00 9.76
C LEU A 144 -8.50 0.46 10.09
N LEU A 145 -7.90 1.40 9.34
CA LEU A 145 -8.07 2.85 9.53
C LEU A 145 -9.50 3.34 9.27
N GLN A 146 -10.27 2.65 8.42
CA GLN A 146 -11.68 2.93 8.13
C GLN A 146 -12.63 2.28 9.15
N HIS A 147 -12.26 1.14 9.73
CA HIS A 147 -12.98 0.51 10.85
C HIS A 147 -12.56 1.06 12.23
N GLY A 148 -11.94 2.24 12.27
CA GLY A 148 -11.71 3.00 13.50
C GLY A 148 -10.42 2.70 14.25
N ALA A 149 -9.46 1.96 13.68
CA ALA A 149 -8.15 1.77 14.31
C ALA A 149 -7.50 3.13 14.65
N SER A 150 -7.01 3.27 15.89
CA SER A 150 -6.42 4.52 16.39
C SER A 150 -5.00 4.72 15.89
N PHE A 151 -4.26 3.63 15.67
CA PHE A 151 -2.91 3.63 15.11
C PHE A 151 -2.58 2.30 14.44
N VAL A 152 -1.76 2.30 13.37
CA VAL A 152 -1.32 1.09 12.66
C VAL A 152 0.21 1.12 12.44
N TYR A 153 0.90 0.09 12.91
CA TYR A 153 2.27 -0.22 12.49
C TYR A 153 2.23 -1.09 11.25
N GLY A 154 2.65 -0.59 10.09
CA GLY A 154 2.66 -1.34 8.84
C GLY A 154 4.04 -1.87 8.51
N VAL A 155 4.25 -3.18 8.61
CA VAL A 155 5.54 -3.86 8.41
C VAL A 155 5.57 -4.57 7.05
N ASP A 156 6.63 -4.32 6.27
CA ASP A 156 6.88 -5.03 5.01
C ASP A 156 8.38 -5.24 4.73
N VAL A 157 8.72 -6.34 4.04
CA VAL A 157 10.09 -6.64 3.58
C VAL A 157 10.47 -5.91 2.29
N GLY A 158 9.47 -5.48 1.51
CA GLY A 158 9.60 -4.69 0.30
C GLY A 158 9.86 -3.21 0.56
N TYR A 159 9.77 -2.43 -0.53
CA TYR A 159 10.05 -0.99 -0.51
C TYR A 159 9.40 -0.29 -1.71
N GLY A 160 8.84 0.90 -1.49
CA GLY A 160 8.25 1.75 -2.53
C GLY A 160 6.85 1.32 -2.99
N GLN A 161 6.20 0.40 -2.27
CA GLN A 161 4.87 -0.14 -2.65
C GLN A 161 3.70 0.57 -1.96
N VAL A 162 3.91 1.09 -0.75
CA VAL A 162 2.85 1.68 0.09
C VAL A 162 2.26 2.92 -0.57
N ALA A 163 0.94 2.93 -0.75
CA ALA A 163 0.20 4.00 -1.41
C ALA A 163 0.30 5.34 -0.66
N ASP A 164 0.30 6.45 -1.40
CA ASP A 164 0.40 7.82 -0.85
C ASP A 164 -0.61 8.13 0.26
N LYS A 165 -1.85 7.64 0.16
CA LYS A 165 -2.89 7.78 1.19
C LYS A 165 -2.40 7.25 2.54
N ILE A 166 -1.82 6.06 2.53
CA ILE A 166 -1.39 5.33 3.74
C ILE A 166 -0.06 5.85 4.26
N ARG A 167 0.86 6.23 3.37
CA ARG A 167 2.16 6.81 3.74
C ARG A 167 2.04 8.23 4.35
N ARG A 168 0.89 8.88 4.24
CA ARG A 168 0.63 10.25 4.73
C ARG A 168 -0.41 10.34 5.85
N ASP A 169 -1.06 9.23 6.23
CA ASP A 169 -1.98 9.22 7.36
C ASP A 169 -1.16 9.25 8.67
N GLU A 170 -1.43 10.21 9.55
CA GLU A 170 -0.69 10.42 10.80
C GLU A 170 -0.84 9.27 11.81
N ARG A 171 -1.83 8.39 11.60
CA ARG A 171 -2.07 7.18 12.38
C ARG A 171 -1.23 5.99 11.91
N VAL A 172 -0.33 6.15 10.92
CA VAL A 172 0.42 5.04 10.33
C VAL A 172 1.93 5.20 10.53
N CYS A 173 2.58 4.18 11.10
CA CYS A 173 4.03 4.02 11.08
C CYS A 173 4.42 3.01 10.00
N VAL A 174 5.00 3.47 8.89
CA VAL A 174 5.45 2.61 7.79
C VAL A 174 6.87 2.09 8.05
N MET A 175 7.00 0.76 8.15
CA MET A 175 8.23 0.02 8.44
C MET A 175 8.58 -0.90 7.25
N GLU A 176 8.97 -0.28 6.13
CA GLU A 176 9.48 -0.99 4.94
C GLU A 176 10.87 -1.61 5.21
N ARG A 177 11.30 -2.54 4.34
CA ARG A 177 12.56 -3.32 4.44
C ARG A 177 12.73 -4.07 5.77
N THR A 178 11.64 -4.29 6.52
CA THR A 178 11.63 -4.86 7.87
C THR A 178 11.09 -6.28 7.82
N ASN A 179 11.90 -7.26 8.24
CA ASN A 179 11.45 -8.65 8.34
C ASN A 179 10.82 -8.91 9.71
N LEU A 180 9.52 -9.20 9.73
CA LEU A 180 8.74 -9.44 10.94
C LEU A 180 9.39 -10.48 11.90
N ARG A 181 10.05 -11.51 11.36
CA ARG A 181 10.75 -12.54 12.17
C ARG A 181 11.80 -11.97 13.13
N TYR A 182 12.32 -10.78 12.82
CA TYR A 182 13.38 -10.10 13.56
C TYR A 182 12.92 -8.76 14.15
N LEU A 183 11.59 -8.54 14.24
CA LEU A 183 11.00 -7.37 14.88
C LEU A 183 11.16 -7.47 16.41
N ALA A 184 12.21 -6.84 16.93
CA ALA A 184 12.56 -6.89 18.35
C ALA A 184 11.50 -6.23 19.28
N GLY A 185 10.69 -5.31 18.76
CA GLY A 185 9.65 -4.61 19.52
C GLY A 185 8.93 -3.55 18.66
N LEU A 186 7.90 -2.95 19.25
CA LEU A 186 7.21 -1.76 18.74
C LEU A 186 7.15 -0.69 19.86
N PRO A 187 7.05 0.61 19.54
CA PRO A 187 6.98 1.70 20.54
C PRO A 187 5.83 1.56 21.55
N GLN A 188 4.76 0.85 21.19
CA GLN A 188 3.71 0.38 22.09
C GLN A 188 3.26 -1.03 21.65
N LYS A 189 2.76 -1.83 22.60
CA LYS A 189 2.14 -3.13 22.31
C LYS A 189 0.82 -2.93 21.54
N VAL A 190 0.49 -3.86 20.63
CA VAL A 190 -0.71 -3.79 19.79
C VAL A 190 -1.87 -4.64 20.33
N ASP A 191 -3.10 -4.18 20.09
CA ASP A 191 -4.35 -4.89 20.42
C ASP A 191 -4.73 -5.90 19.32
N ILE A 192 -4.42 -5.61 18.06
CA ILE A 192 -4.74 -6.48 16.92
C ILE A 192 -3.52 -6.66 16.00
N VAL A 193 -3.37 -7.86 15.43
CA VAL A 193 -2.36 -8.16 14.40
C VAL A 193 -3.06 -8.74 13.17
N THR A 194 -2.78 -8.17 11.99
CA THR A 194 -3.24 -8.70 10.71
C THR A 194 -2.07 -9.27 9.90
N LEU A 195 -2.22 -10.46 9.34
CA LEU A 195 -1.14 -11.22 8.69
C LEU A 195 -1.50 -11.58 7.24
N ASP A 196 -1.00 -10.83 6.25
CA ASP A 196 -1.10 -11.11 4.80
C ASP A 196 0.30 -11.44 4.22
N LEU A 197 0.90 -12.51 4.73
CA LEU A 197 2.27 -12.90 4.38
C LEU A 197 2.32 -13.80 3.14
N SER A 198 3.46 -13.83 2.46
CA SER A 198 3.70 -14.66 1.27
C SER A 198 5.10 -15.30 1.32
N PHE A 199 5.24 -16.49 0.74
CA PHE A 199 6.50 -17.29 0.72
C PHE A 199 7.06 -17.69 2.10
N ILE A 200 6.26 -17.56 3.17
CA ILE A 200 6.61 -17.93 4.55
C ILE A 200 5.38 -18.50 5.25
N SER A 201 5.59 -19.48 6.13
CA SER A 201 4.53 -20.00 7.00
C SER A 201 4.26 -19.05 8.17
N ILE A 202 2.99 -18.84 8.50
CA ILE A 202 2.51 -18.00 9.62
C ILE A 202 3.15 -18.43 10.94
N LEU A 203 3.33 -19.72 11.16
CA LEU A 203 3.91 -20.27 12.39
C LEU A 203 5.38 -19.85 12.60
N LEU A 204 6.09 -19.44 11.54
CA LEU A 204 7.49 -18.98 11.61
C LEU A 204 7.63 -17.50 12.01
N VAL A 205 6.53 -16.74 12.09
CA VAL A 205 6.52 -15.35 12.60
C VAL A 205 5.87 -15.21 13.97
N MET A 206 5.09 -16.21 14.41
CA MET A 206 4.37 -16.18 15.70
C MET A 206 5.21 -15.75 16.91
N PRO A 207 6.47 -16.19 17.11
CA PRO A 207 7.29 -15.73 18.24
C PRO A 207 7.50 -14.20 18.28
N ALA A 208 7.68 -13.57 17.12
CA ALA A 208 7.85 -12.12 17.02
C ALA A 208 6.50 -11.38 17.12
N VAL A 209 5.42 -11.98 16.61
CA VAL A 209 4.05 -11.47 16.76
C VAL A 209 3.65 -11.41 18.24
N VAL A 210 3.77 -12.50 18.99
CA VAL A 210 3.43 -12.53 20.43
C VAL A 210 4.27 -11.52 21.23
N ASN A 211 5.55 -11.37 20.90
CA ASN A 211 6.43 -10.39 21.53
C ASN A 211 5.90 -8.94 21.41
N VAL A 212 5.13 -8.58 20.38
CA VAL A 212 4.62 -7.21 20.18
C VAL A 212 3.14 -7.01 20.53
N MET A 213 2.41 -8.06 20.94
CA MET A 213 1.00 -7.98 21.33
C MET A 213 0.77 -7.67 22.82
N LYS A 214 -0.43 -7.17 23.16
CA LYS A 214 -0.95 -7.06 24.53
C LYS A 214 -1.47 -8.42 25.03
N GLU A 215 -1.73 -8.52 26.34
CA GLU A 215 -2.27 -9.75 26.96
C GLU A 215 -3.72 -10.05 26.56
N THR A 216 -4.54 -9.01 26.37
CA THR A 216 -5.81 -9.10 25.64
C THR A 216 -5.58 -8.60 24.22
N SER A 217 -5.64 -9.48 23.23
CA SER A 217 -5.39 -9.14 21.82
C SER A 217 -5.91 -10.19 20.84
N THR A 218 -6.13 -9.77 19.59
CA THR A 218 -6.73 -10.60 18.53
C THR A 218 -5.78 -10.69 17.32
N ILE A 219 -5.76 -11.85 16.64
CA ILE A 219 -5.05 -12.07 15.37
C ILE A 219 -6.08 -12.36 14.27
N VAL A 220 -5.93 -11.69 13.12
CA VAL A 220 -6.62 -12.08 11.87
C VAL A 220 -5.57 -12.43 10.83
N THR A 221 -5.53 -13.70 10.42
CA THR A 221 -4.50 -14.19 9.48
C THR A 221 -5.10 -14.74 8.20
N LEU A 222 -4.51 -14.33 7.06
CA LEU A 222 -4.85 -14.84 5.75
C LEU A 222 -3.99 -16.07 5.45
N VAL A 223 -4.56 -17.25 5.69
CA VAL A 223 -3.98 -18.56 5.42
C VAL A 223 -3.97 -18.83 3.92
N LYS A 224 -2.78 -19.09 3.38
CA LYS A 224 -2.51 -19.34 1.96
C LYS A 224 -1.98 -20.76 1.77
N PRO A 225 -2.81 -21.74 1.37
CA PRO A 225 -2.42 -23.15 1.28
C PRO A 225 -1.12 -23.39 0.51
N GLN A 226 -0.88 -22.65 -0.57
CA GLN A 226 0.32 -22.73 -1.42
C GLN A 226 1.64 -22.36 -0.72
N PHE A 227 1.59 -21.73 0.47
CA PHE A 227 2.77 -21.45 1.31
C PHE A 227 2.81 -22.29 2.59
N GLU A 228 1.77 -23.09 2.86
CA GLU A 228 1.60 -23.84 4.11
C GLU A 228 1.57 -25.36 3.96
N CYS A 229 1.17 -25.87 2.80
CA CYS A 229 1.19 -27.31 2.50
C CYS A 229 2.60 -27.80 2.13
N ARG A 230 2.75 -29.11 1.91
CA ARG A 230 4.00 -29.69 1.40
C ARG A 230 4.17 -29.33 -0.08
N ARG A 231 5.41 -29.19 -0.55
CA ARG A 231 5.70 -28.88 -1.98
C ARG A 231 5.06 -29.87 -2.97
N SER A 232 4.87 -31.14 -2.57
CA SER A 232 4.21 -32.18 -3.36
C SER A 232 2.69 -32.03 -3.47
N GLN A 233 2.07 -31.16 -2.65
CA GLN A 233 0.63 -30.87 -2.66
C GLN A 233 0.31 -29.58 -3.45
N VAL A 234 1.32 -28.85 -3.93
CA VAL A 234 1.15 -27.67 -4.79
C VAL A 234 1.03 -28.14 -6.24
N GLY A 235 -0.14 -27.91 -6.86
CA GLY A 235 -0.41 -28.31 -8.23
C GLY A 235 0.23 -27.40 -9.28
N GLY A 236 0.11 -27.80 -10.55
CA GLY A 236 0.58 -27.02 -11.69
C GLY A 236 0.03 -25.59 -11.68
N GLY A 237 0.93 -24.62 -11.88
CA GLY A 237 0.65 -23.19 -11.80
C GLY A 237 0.62 -22.60 -10.39
N GLY A 238 1.23 -23.24 -9.39
CA GLY A 238 1.29 -22.71 -8.01
C GLY A 238 0.00 -22.85 -7.21
N ILE A 239 -0.96 -23.63 -7.73
CA ILE A 239 -2.35 -23.66 -7.22
C ILE A 239 -2.62 -24.96 -6.46
N VAL A 240 -2.98 -24.84 -5.17
CA VAL A 240 -3.54 -25.93 -4.37
C VAL A 240 -5.03 -26.03 -4.66
N ARG A 241 -5.44 -27.11 -5.34
CA ARG A 241 -6.83 -27.34 -5.79
C ARG A 241 -7.63 -28.31 -4.92
N ASP A 242 -6.95 -29.10 -4.10
CA ASP A 242 -7.54 -30.18 -3.32
C ASP A 242 -8.13 -29.65 -1.99
N PRO A 243 -9.45 -29.81 -1.75
CA PRO A 243 -10.08 -29.40 -0.49
C PRO A 243 -9.53 -30.13 0.75
N GLN A 244 -9.02 -31.36 0.61
CA GLN A 244 -8.41 -32.07 1.73
C GLN A 244 -7.12 -31.36 2.18
N VAL A 245 -6.31 -30.89 1.23
CA VAL A 245 -5.11 -30.10 1.52
C VAL A 245 -5.47 -28.72 2.11
N HIS A 246 -6.60 -28.13 1.71
CA HIS A 246 -7.11 -26.90 2.35
C HIS A 246 -7.47 -27.15 3.83
N GLN A 247 -8.16 -28.25 4.14
CA GLN A 247 -8.48 -28.64 5.51
C GLN A 247 -7.22 -28.97 6.33
N GLU A 248 -6.29 -29.77 5.79
CA GLU A 248 -5.01 -30.08 6.45
C GLU A 248 -4.25 -28.80 6.84
N VAL A 249 -4.22 -27.81 5.94
CA VAL A 249 -3.58 -26.52 6.20
C VAL A 249 -4.32 -25.73 7.28
N LEU A 250 -5.64 -25.64 7.23
CA LEU A 250 -6.43 -24.94 8.25
C LEU A 250 -6.22 -25.55 9.64
N GLU A 251 -6.31 -26.89 9.76
CA GLU A 251 -6.07 -27.59 11.01
C GLU A 251 -4.63 -27.43 11.53
N LYS A 252 -3.63 -27.50 10.63
CA LYS A 252 -2.22 -27.25 10.96
C LYS A 252 -2.02 -25.84 11.53
N ILE A 253 -2.64 -24.82 10.92
CA ILE A 253 -2.46 -23.43 11.34
C ILE A 253 -3.23 -23.11 12.61
N ILE A 254 -4.47 -23.60 12.76
CA ILE A 254 -5.26 -23.43 13.98
C ILE A 254 -4.50 -24.03 15.18
N LYS A 255 -4.19 -25.34 15.14
CA LYS A 255 -3.46 -26.03 16.21
C LYS A 255 -2.06 -25.42 16.41
N GLY A 256 -1.43 -24.96 15.34
CA GLY A 256 -0.11 -24.31 15.37
C GLY A 256 -0.10 -22.95 16.06
N VAL A 257 -1.16 -22.14 15.90
CA VAL A 257 -1.33 -20.83 16.56
C VAL A 257 -1.82 -21.00 17.99
N GLU A 258 -2.67 -21.99 18.27
CA GLU A 258 -3.15 -22.31 19.62
C GLU A 258 -2.00 -22.64 20.59
N ASN A 259 -0.95 -23.33 20.11
CA ASN A 259 0.30 -23.58 20.84
C ASN A 259 1.05 -22.31 21.31
N PHE A 260 0.71 -21.12 20.80
CA PHE A 260 1.26 -19.84 21.24
C PHE A 260 0.39 -19.10 22.28
N GLY A 261 -0.66 -19.74 22.81
CA GLY A 261 -1.57 -19.14 23.79
C GLY A 261 -2.72 -18.35 23.14
N PHE A 262 -3.36 -18.96 22.15
CA PHE A 262 -4.50 -18.40 21.41
C PHE A 262 -5.62 -19.44 21.28
N CYS A 263 -6.82 -18.99 20.93
CA CYS A 263 -7.96 -19.86 20.63
C CYS A 263 -8.65 -19.38 19.35
N SER A 264 -8.96 -20.29 18.42
CA SER A 264 -9.64 -19.93 17.18
C SER A 264 -11.09 -19.49 17.43
N LYS A 265 -11.44 -18.33 16.88
CA LYS A 265 -12.81 -17.78 16.89
C LYS A 265 -13.62 -18.19 15.67
N GLY A 266 -13.00 -18.86 14.71
CA GLY A 266 -13.60 -19.28 13.44
C GLY A 266 -12.77 -18.87 12.23
N TRP A 267 -13.23 -19.29 11.06
CA TRP A 267 -12.61 -18.97 9.78
C TRP A 267 -13.65 -18.83 8.67
N ILE A 268 -13.29 -18.08 7.63
CA ILE A 268 -14.07 -17.92 6.38
C ILE A 268 -13.18 -18.16 5.16
N GLU A 269 -13.77 -18.50 4.02
CA GLU A 269 -13.07 -18.36 2.74
C GLU A 269 -12.90 -16.86 2.42
N SER A 270 -11.72 -16.47 1.94
CA SER A 270 -11.49 -15.11 1.45
C SER A 270 -12.44 -14.78 0.29
N PRO A 271 -13.16 -13.64 0.31
CA PRO A 271 -14.07 -13.24 -0.78
C PRO A 271 -13.34 -12.99 -2.11
N LEU A 272 -12.01 -12.96 -2.08
CA LEU A 272 -11.13 -12.86 -3.23
C LEU A 272 -10.16 -14.04 -3.26
N LYS A 273 -10.10 -14.75 -4.39
CA LYS A 273 -9.02 -15.70 -4.66
C LYS A 273 -7.65 -15.00 -4.64
N GLY A 274 -6.63 -15.74 -4.24
CA GLY A 274 -5.24 -15.30 -4.17
C GLY A 274 -4.59 -15.14 -5.54
N ALA A 275 -3.27 -14.94 -5.52
CA ALA A 275 -2.45 -15.02 -6.72
C ALA A 275 -2.67 -16.36 -7.44
N GLU A 276 -2.69 -16.31 -8.77
CA GLU A 276 -2.87 -17.46 -9.68
C GLU A 276 -4.22 -18.20 -9.51
N GLY A 277 -5.14 -17.67 -8.69
CA GLY A 277 -6.48 -18.24 -8.47
C GLY A 277 -6.60 -19.19 -7.27
N ASN A 278 -5.58 -19.25 -6.40
CA ASN A 278 -5.64 -20.03 -5.15
C ASN A 278 -6.85 -19.66 -4.28
N THR A 279 -7.47 -20.65 -3.64
CA THR A 279 -8.34 -20.39 -2.49
C THR A 279 -7.47 -19.97 -1.30
N GLU A 280 -7.88 -18.94 -0.59
CA GLU A 280 -7.23 -18.43 0.63
C GLU A 280 -8.30 -18.29 1.72
N PHE A 281 -7.91 -18.39 2.99
CA PHE A 281 -8.86 -18.41 4.11
C PHE A 281 -8.46 -17.37 5.17
N LEU A 282 -9.43 -16.73 5.81
CA LEU A 282 -9.19 -15.82 6.93
C LEU A 282 -9.55 -16.54 8.22
N VAL A 283 -8.62 -16.57 9.18
CA VAL A 283 -8.83 -17.18 10.50
C VAL A 283 -8.67 -16.11 11.57
N CYS A 284 -9.63 -16.03 12.49
CA CYS A 284 -9.59 -15.13 13.64
C CYS A 284 -9.19 -15.92 14.90
N PHE A 285 -8.34 -15.34 15.75
CA PHE A 285 -7.93 -15.91 17.03
C PHE A 285 -7.92 -14.84 18.12
N ASP A 286 -8.45 -15.15 19.30
CA ASP A 286 -8.22 -14.34 20.49
C ASP A 286 -7.10 -14.95 21.34
N ARG A 287 -6.28 -14.09 21.96
CA ARG A 287 -5.25 -14.53 22.91
C ARG A 287 -5.89 -15.08 24.17
N THR A 288 -5.52 -16.29 24.59
CA THR A 288 -6.06 -16.90 25.81
C THR A 288 -5.51 -16.18 27.02
N THR A 289 -6.39 -15.69 27.89
CA THR A 289 -6.00 -15.15 29.19
C THR A 289 -5.43 -16.28 30.05
N VAL A 290 -4.12 -16.25 30.29
CA VAL A 290 -3.49 -17.16 31.26
C VAL A 290 -4.01 -16.76 32.64
N SER A 291 -4.95 -17.53 33.17
CA SER A 291 -5.42 -17.37 34.54
C SER A 291 -4.28 -17.74 35.49
N THR A 292 -3.60 -16.74 36.05
CA THR A 292 -2.59 -16.91 37.10
C THR A 292 -3.27 -17.38 38.38
N SER A 293 -3.56 -18.68 38.46
CA SER A 293 -3.93 -19.36 39.69
C SER A 293 -2.72 -19.39 40.60
N ASN A 294 -2.54 -18.35 41.42
CA ASN A 294 -1.55 -18.35 42.48
C ASN A 294 -1.78 -19.58 43.36
N GLN A 295 -0.79 -20.47 43.42
CA GLN A 295 -0.70 -21.50 44.44
C GLN A 295 0.31 -21.00 45.48
N GLU A 296 -0.24 -20.48 46.58
CA GLU A 296 0.40 -20.40 47.90
C GLU A 296 -0.44 -21.23 48.88
#